data_AF-A0AAV6WMK0-F1
#
_entry.id   AF-A0AAV6WMK0-F1
#
_cell.length_a   1.000
_cell.length_b   1.000
_cell.length_c   1.000
_cell.angle_alpha   90.00
_cell.angle_beta   90.00
_cell.angle_gamma   90.00
#
_symmetry.space_group_name_H-M   'P 1'
#
loop_
_entity.id
_entity.type
_entity.pdbx_description
1 polymer ?
#
loop_
_entity_poly.entity_id
_entity_poly.type
_entity_poly.pdbx_seq_one_letter_code
_entity_poly.pdbx_strand_id
1 'polypeptide(L)'
;MTAMAANIGGEPCGGSGDADEQPPGAWPFIGHLHLLGGQSPVARTLGAIADKHGPIFSLRLGTQQALVVSNWELIKECFTTRDRVFATRPIMAISKYLGYKYAAFALAPYGPYWRDVRKMVTLQLFTTHRLDKLRHVCASELNHVIKTLYSLNLEKVTLNTLFEGLTFNISIRMLAGKRFSSARIEDLAFKEAIKKALYLSGVFVWSDAIPSIEWMDIGGHLKSVKQNAKEIDKVLEDWVENRIRTRKENSADDFLDVMLSTLPENEMVSGYTRETVIKATLLLTLARLLQGFNISTPMGVPVDMEEGLGIALPKLKPLEVILTPRLPRELYEDL
;
A
#
# COMPACT_ATOMS: atom_id res chain seq x y z
N MET A 1 6.66 8.85 10.29
CA MET A 1 6.88 8.33 11.65
C MET A 1 6.09 7.02 11.73
N THR A 2 6.75 5.89 11.48
CA THR A 2 6.10 4.57 11.42
C THR A 2 6.10 3.99 12.82
N ALA A 3 4.96 4.04 13.51
CA ALA A 3 4.79 3.28 14.74
C ALA A 3 4.83 1.79 14.36
N MET A 4 5.86 1.10 14.81
CA MET A 4 6.02 -0.32 14.60
C MET A 4 5.36 -1.01 15.81
N ALA A 5 4.32 -1.82 15.61
CA ALA A 5 3.92 -2.79 16.60
C ALA A 5 4.63 -4.10 16.24
N ALA A 6 5.75 -4.39 16.90
CA ALA A 6 6.35 -5.72 16.83
C ALA A 6 5.61 -6.62 17.82
N ASN A 7 4.98 -7.69 17.33
CA ASN A 7 4.46 -8.75 18.18
C ASN A 7 5.67 -9.59 18.65
N ILE A 8 6.16 -9.32 19.85
CA ILE A 8 7.27 -10.08 20.43
C ILE A 8 6.68 -11.37 20.99
N GLY A 9 6.46 -12.35 20.12
CA GLY A 9 6.10 -13.71 20.51
C GLY A 9 7.32 -14.41 21.10
N GLY A 10 7.60 -14.17 22.38
CA GLY A 10 8.67 -14.81 23.14
C GLY A 10 8.46 -14.59 24.63
N GLU A 11 8.81 -15.60 25.43
CA GLU A 11 8.73 -15.58 26.90
C GLU A 11 9.36 -14.30 27.50
N PRO A 12 8.84 -13.80 28.63
CA PRO A 12 9.37 -12.60 29.26
C PRO A 12 10.84 -12.84 29.63
N CYS A 13 11.74 -12.15 28.93
CA CYS A 13 13.15 -12.13 29.29
C CYS A 13 13.27 -11.40 30.63
N GLY A 14 13.42 -12.18 31.70
CA GLY A 14 13.75 -11.70 33.04
C GLY A 14 15.12 -11.03 33.01
N GLY A 15 15.12 -9.70 32.95
CA GLY A 15 16.30 -8.86 33.07
C GLY A 15 15.90 -7.53 33.69
N SER A 16 16.16 -7.39 34.99
CA SER A 16 15.97 -6.17 35.75
C SER A 16 16.88 -5.04 35.23
N GLY A 17 16.28 -4.01 34.63
CA GLY A 17 16.94 -2.76 34.21
C GLY A 17 16.09 -1.96 33.23
N ASP A 18 15.30 -1.01 33.75
CA ASP A 18 14.72 0.16 33.05
C ASP A 18 13.96 -0.05 31.73
N ALA A 19 13.22 -1.16 31.56
CA ALA A 19 12.49 -1.46 30.32
C ALA A 19 11.08 -2.02 30.59
N ASP A 20 10.12 -1.15 30.94
CA ASP A 20 8.70 -1.31 30.61
C ASP A 20 7.88 -0.10 31.13
N GLU A 21 8.15 1.10 30.61
CA GLU A 21 7.25 2.24 30.85
C GLU A 21 5.99 2.05 29.98
N GLN A 22 4.95 1.46 30.58
CA GLN A 22 3.60 1.48 30.03
C GLN A 22 2.90 2.77 30.47
N PRO A 23 2.27 3.53 29.57
CA PRO A 23 1.45 4.65 30.00
C PRO A 23 0.31 4.12 30.90
N PRO A 24 -0.09 4.87 31.94
CA PRO A 24 -1.16 4.44 32.82
C PRO A 24 -2.50 4.40 32.05
N GLY A 25 -3.47 3.66 32.60
CA GLY A 25 -4.85 3.67 32.13
C GLY A 25 -5.25 2.50 31.22
N ALA A 26 -4.50 1.40 31.17
CA ALA A 26 -4.92 0.20 30.45
C ALA A 26 -6.27 -0.35 30.95
N TRP A 27 -7.29 -0.37 30.10
CA TRP A 27 -8.61 -0.94 30.46
C TRP A 27 -8.63 -2.46 30.33
N PRO A 28 -9.44 -3.19 31.13
CA PRO A 28 -9.66 -4.62 30.93
C PRO A 28 -10.04 -4.93 29.47
N PHE A 29 -9.48 -6.02 28.93
CA PHE A 29 -9.70 -6.56 27.57
C PHE A 29 -9.23 -5.69 26.39
N ILE A 30 -9.45 -4.38 26.39
CA ILE A 30 -9.08 -3.49 25.26
C ILE A 30 -7.71 -2.80 25.44
N GLY A 31 -7.16 -2.80 26.66
CA GLY A 31 -5.90 -2.12 26.97
C GLY A 31 -5.95 -0.62 26.69
N HIS A 32 -5.00 -0.14 25.90
CA HIS A 32 -4.79 1.27 25.54
C HIS A 32 -5.46 1.66 24.21
N LEU A 33 -6.26 0.78 23.59
CA LEU A 33 -6.94 1.10 22.33
C LEU A 33 -7.78 2.38 22.40
N HIS A 34 -8.38 2.64 23.56
CA HIS A 34 -9.17 3.85 23.82
C HIS A 34 -8.35 5.15 23.72
N LEU A 35 -7.02 5.09 23.91
CA LEU A 35 -6.13 6.23 23.72
C LEU A 35 -5.90 6.56 22.24
N LEU A 36 -6.06 5.57 21.35
CA LEU A 36 -5.74 5.70 19.92
C LEU A 36 -6.95 6.08 19.06
N GLY A 37 -8.14 6.19 19.66
CA GLY A 37 -9.35 6.65 18.97
C GLY A 37 -9.44 8.18 18.90
N GLY A 38 -10.22 8.69 17.93
CA GLY A 38 -10.54 10.11 17.82
C GLY A 38 -10.26 10.71 16.45
N GLN A 39 -10.24 12.04 16.38
CA GLN A 39 -10.00 12.80 15.14
C GLN A 39 -8.52 13.04 14.84
N SER A 40 -7.62 12.80 15.81
CA SER A 40 -6.18 12.99 15.63
C SER A 40 -5.55 11.74 15.00
N PRO A 41 -4.63 11.89 14.03
CA PRO A 41 -3.86 10.77 13.51
C PRO A 41 -3.12 10.03 14.63
N VAL A 42 -3.14 8.70 14.58
CA VAL A 42 -2.51 7.82 15.59
C VAL A 42 -1.06 8.19 15.84
N ALA A 43 -0.30 8.55 14.79
CA ALA A 43 1.10 8.96 14.91
C ALA A 43 1.30 10.19 15.83
N ARG A 44 0.38 11.17 15.78
CA ARG A 44 0.44 12.35 16.66
C ARG A 44 0.14 12.00 18.10
N THR A 45 -0.86 11.14 18.31
CA THR A 45 -1.20 10.64 19.65
C THR A 45 -0.03 9.87 20.26
N LEU A 46 0.61 8.99 19.50
CA LEU A 46 1.79 8.26 19.95
C LEU A 46 2.98 9.17 20.23
N GLY A 47 3.19 10.22 19.43
CA GLY A 47 4.19 11.25 19.70
C GLY A 47 3.94 11.97 21.02
N ALA A 48 2.69 12.38 21.29
CA ALA A 48 2.34 13.02 22.55
C ALA A 48 2.47 12.10 23.78
N ILE A 49 2.33 10.78 23.60
CA ILE A 49 2.63 9.80 24.65
C ILE A 49 4.15 9.69 24.83
N ALA A 50 4.92 9.65 23.73
CA ALA A 50 6.39 9.61 23.76
C ALA A 50 6.99 10.83 24.49
N ASP A 51 6.43 12.02 24.28
CA ASP A 51 6.87 13.25 24.94
C ASP A 51 6.74 13.18 26.47
N LYS A 52 5.85 12.32 26.98
CA LYS A 52 5.58 12.15 28.43
C LYS A 52 6.24 10.92 29.04
N HIS A 53 6.31 9.83 28.29
CA HIS A 53 6.75 8.51 28.75
C HIS A 53 8.08 8.07 28.14
N GLY A 54 8.78 8.97 27.46
CA GLY A 54 10.02 8.67 26.78
C GLY A 54 9.84 8.03 25.41
N PRO A 55 10.95 7.87 24.67
CA PRO A 55 10.92 7.46 23.26
C PRO A 55 10.65 5.98 23.04
N ILE A 56 10.62 5.15 24.08
CA ILE A 56 10.27 3.73 24.00
C ILE A 56 9.22 3.46 25.06
N PHE A 57 8.06 2.95 24.66
CA PHE A 57 7.01 2.60 25.60
C PHE A 57 6.14 1.46 25.08
N SER A 58 5.52 0.76 26.01
CA SER A 58 4.75 -0.47 25.75
C SER A 58 3.25 -0.17 25.81
N LEU A 59 2.49 -0.55 24.78
CA LEU A 59 1.03 -0.45 24.71
C LEU A 59 0.39 -1.82 24.59
N ARG A 60 -0.54 -2.15 25.50
CA ARG A 60 -1.51 -3.24 25.28
C ARG A 60 -2.59 -2.82 24.28
N LEU A 61 -2.67 -3.47 23.12
CA LEU A 61 -3.70 -3.27 22.09
C LEU A 61 -4.63 -4.49 22.06
N GLY A 62 -5.72 -4.45 22.83
CA GLY A 62 -6.56 -5.62 23.00
C GLY A 62 -5.83 -6.75 23.75
N THR A 63 -5.66 -7.89 23.09
CA THR A 63 -4.89 -9.04 23.60
C THR A 63 -3.42 -9.02 23.18
N GLN A 64 -3.01 -8.07 22.32
CA GLN A 64 -1.64 -7.98 21.81
C GLN A 64 -0.84 -6.94 22.58
N GLN A 65 0.46 -7.17 22.74
CA GLN A 65 1.41 -6.17 23.23
C GLN A 65 2.12 -5.52 22.04
N ALA A 66 2.23 -4.19 22.05
CA ALA A 66 2.91 -3.41 21.04
C ALA A 66 3.98 -2.53 21.69
N LEU A 67 5.22 -2.65 21.23
CA LEU A 67 6.31 -1.75 21.64
C LEU A 67 6.39 -0.58 20.66
N VAL A 68 6.21 0.65 21.13
CA VAL A 68 6.34 1.85 20.32
C VAL A 68 7.75 2.41 20.46
N VAL A 69 8.40 2.69 19.34
CA VAL A 69 9.72 3.33 19.27
C VAL A 69 9.60 4.64 18.52
N SER A 70 9.92 5.75 19.20
CA SER A 70 9.83 7.13 18.72
C SER A 70 11.16 7.88 18.88
N ASN A 71 12.27 7.21 18.58
CA ASN A 71 13.61 7.78 18.54
C ASN A 71 14.35 7.31 17.29
N TRP A 72 15.03 8.23 16.60
CA TRP A 72 15.58 7.95 15.27
C TRP A 72 16.81 7.02 15.32
N GLU A 73 17.65 7.13 16.35
CA GLU A 73 18.82 6.25 16.54
C GLU A 73 18.37 4.79 16.70
N LEU A 74 17.35 4.56 17.52
CA LEU A 74 16.79 3.24 17.78
C LEU A 74 16.05 2.68 16.56
N ILE A 75 15.25 3.52 15.89
CA ILE A 75 14.61 3.14 14.61
C ILE A 75 15.67 2.72 13.60
N LYS A 76 16.77 3.49 13.48
CA LYS A 76 17.88 3.14 12.60
C LYS A 76 18.48 1.79 12.98
N GLU A 77 18.72 1.51 14.25
CA GLU A 77 19.21 0.21 14.69
C GLU A 77 18.24 -0.92 14.32
N CYS A 78 16.93 -0.76 14.59
CA CYS A 78 15.88 -1.72 14.28
C CYS A 78 15.80 -2.05 12.79
N PHE A 79 15.99 -1.07 11.90
CA PHE A 79 15.85 -1.26 10.45
C PHE A 79 17.17 -1.42 9.69
N THR A 80 18.31 -1.47 10.39
CA THR A 80 19.62 -1.72 9.76
C THR A 80 20.34 -2.89 10.41
N THR A 81 20.64 -2.81 11.70
CA THR A 81 21.47 -3.79 12.41
C THR A 81 20.64 -5.00 12.84
N ARG A 82 19.38 -4.76 13.24
CA ARG A 82 18.44 -5.80 13.70
C ARG A 82 17.24 -5.97 12.77
N ASP A 83 17.38 -5.59 11.51
CA ASP A 83 16.30 -5.55 10.51
C ASP A 83 15.53 -6.87 10.39
N ARG A 84 16.23 -8.01 10.45
CA ARG A 84 15.64 -9.35 10.38
C ARG A 84 14.70 -9.66 11.54
N VAL A 85 14.97 -9.16 12.75
CA VAL A 85 14.12 -9.39 13.93
C VAL A 85 12.78 -8.66 13.77
N PHE A 86 12.81 -7.46 13.18
CA PHE A 86 11.64 -6.60 12.97
C PHE A 86 11.01 -6.77 11.58
N ALA A 87 11.50 -7.69 10.76
CA ALA A 87 11.01 -7.86 9.39
C ALA A 87 9.64 -8.56 9.32
N THR A 88 9.30 -9.39 10.31
CA THR A 88 8.05 -10.15 10.34
C THR A 88 6.84 -9.23 10.46
N ARG A 89 5.78 -9.52 9.69
CA ARG A 89 4.51 -8.81 9.74
C ARG A 89 3.53 -9.50 10.69
N PRO A 90 2.80 -8.76 11.53
CA PRO A 90 1.70 -9.31 12.32
C PRO A 90 0.62 -9.92 11.42
N ILE A 91 -0.09 -10.90 11.97
CA ILE A 91 -1.24 -11.51 11.31
C ILE A 91 -2.42 -10.54 11.42
N MET A 92 -2.86 -10.02 10.28
CA MET A 92 -3.95 -9.04 10.19
C MET A 92 -5.04 -9.51 9.22
N ALA A 93 -6.27 -9.06 9.44
CA ALA A 93 -7.41 -9.33 8.58
C ALA A 93 -7.15 -8.92 7.13
N ILE A 94 -6.49 -7.79 6.90
CA ILE A 94 -6.13 -7.33 5.55
C ILE A 94 -5.23 -8.35 4.83
N SER A 95 -4.22 -8.90 5.52
CA SER A 95 -3.30 -9.89 4.97
C SER A 95 -4.00 -11.23 4.69
N LYS A 96 -4.96 -11.60 5.54
CA LYS A 96 -5.75 -12.82 5.42
C LYS A 96 -6.73 -12.76 4.23
N TYR A 97 -7.46 -11.66 4.09
CA TYR A 97 -8.58 -11.56 3.15
C TYR A 97 -8.24 -10.84 1.85
N LEU A 98 -7.53 -9.72 1.90
CA LEU A 98 -7.09 -8.98 0.71
C LEU A 98 -5.72 -9.47 0.23
N GLY A 99 -4.85 -9.89 1.16
CA GLY A 99 -3.52 -10.40 0.88
C GLY A 99 -3.44 -11.87 0.47
N TYR A 100 -4.55 -12.44 -0.03
CA TYR A 100 -4.59 -13.82 -0.53
C TYR A 100 -4.07 -14.87 0.47
N LYS A 101 -4.62 -14.86 1.70
CA LYS A 101 -4.14 -15.72 2.80
C LYS A 101 -2.61 -15.59 3.00
N TYR A 102 -2.12 -14.36 3.10
CA TYR A 102 -0.71 -14.02 3.34
C TYR A 102 0.24 -14.22 2.14
N ALA A 103 -0.25 -14.48 0.93
CA ALA A 103 0.58 -14.52 -0.28
C ALA A 103 1.04 -13.11 -0.73
N ALA A 104 0.36 -12.04 -0.33
CA ALA A 104 0.83 -10.68 -0.60
C ALA A 104 2.11 -10.41 0.20
N PHE A 105 3.28 -10.57 -0.44
CA PHE A 105 4.56 -10.70 0.27
C PHE A 105 4.88 -9.54 1.24
N ALA A 106 4.52 -8.28 0.96
CA ALA A 106 4.77 -7.18 1.91
C ALA A 106 3.97 -7.28 3.22
N LEU A 107 2.93 -8.10 3.23
CA LEU A 107 2.06 -8.42 4.36
C LEU A 107 2.32 -9.83 4.92
N ALA A 108 3.22 -10.60 4.31
CA ALA A 108 3.58 -11.94 4.73
C ALA A 108 4.57 -11.91 5.91
N PRO A 109 4.54 -12.93 6.79
CA PRO A 109 5.62 -13.16 7.75
C PRO A 109 6.98 -13.25 7.03
N TYR A 110 8.04 -12.80 7.71
CA TYR A 110 9.38 -12.89 7.14
C TYR A 110 9.79 -14.37 7.03
N GLY A 111 10.36 -14.74 5.89
CA GLY A 111 10.77 -16.11 5.60
C GLY A 111 11.34 -16.27 4.20
N PRO A 112 11.67 -17.51 3.78
CA PRO A 112 12.13 -17.81 2.42
C PRO A 112 11.18 -17.26 1.35
N TYR A 113 9.89 -17.55 1.46
CA TYR A 113 8.84 -17.05 0.56
C TYR A 113 8.91 -15.52 0.34
N TRP A 114 8.89 -14.77 1.44
CA TRP A 114 8.97 -13.31 1.41
C TRP A 114 10.23 -12.83 0.68
N ARG A 115 11.38 -13.45 0.95
CA ARG A 115 12.67 -13.06 0.36
C ARG A 115 12.68 -13.32 -1.14
N ASP A 116 12.19 -14.48 -1.56
CA ASP A 116 12.24 -14.90 -2.97
C ASP A 116 11.30 -14.06 -3.83
N VAL A 117 10.05 -13.85 -3.38
CA VAL A 117 9.10 -13.00 -4.10
C VAL A 117 9.57 -11.54 -4.11
N ARG A 118 10.05 -11.01 -2.97
CA ARG A 118 10.58 -9.63 -2.92
C ARG A 118 11.79 -9.44 -3.84
N LYS A 119 12.70 -10.42 -3.88
CA LYS A 119 13.88 -10.40 -4.77
C LYS A 119 13.45 -10.40 -6.23
N MET A 120 12.52 -11.28 -6.61
CA MET A 120 11.96 -11.32 -7.97
C MET A 120 11.34 -9.97 -8.36
N VAL A 121 10.40 -9.45 -7.57
CA VAL A 121 9.74 -8.16 -7.82
C VAL A 121 10.78 -7.04 -7.97
N THR A 122 11.77 -6.99 -7.07
CA THR A 122 12.81 -5.96 -7.12
C THR A 122 13.63 -6.07 -8.40
N LEU A 123 14.13 -7.26 -8.74
CA LEU A 123 14.97 -7.48 -9.91
C LEU A 123 14.23 -7.20 -11.23
N GLN A 124 12.96 -7.54 -11.29
CA GLN A 124 12.17 -7.49 -12.52
C GLN A 124 11.43 -6.16 -12.75
N LEU A 125 11.16 -5.38 -11.71
CA LEU A 125 10.45 -4.09 -11.84
C LEU A 125 11.23 -2.89 -11.35
N PHE A 126 11.91 -3.01 -10.21
CA PHE A 126 12.40 -1.86 -9.46
C PHE A 126 13.90 -1.60 -9.62
N THR A 127 14.60 -2.35 -10.48
CA THR A 127 15.98 -2.03 -10.85
C THR A 127 16.04 -0.87 -11.82
N THR A 128 17.11 -0.08 -11.76
CA THR A 128 17.34 1.05 -12.68
C THR A 128 17.24 0.62 -14.15
N HIS A 129 17.80 -0.55 -14.50
CA HIS A 129 17.71 -1.08 -15.86
C HIS A 129 16.26 -1.37 -16.30
N ARG A 130 15.43 -1.90 -15.41
CA ARG A 130 14.01 -2.19 -15.72
C ARG A 130 13.19 -0.91 -15.81
N LEU A 131 13.43 0.05 -14.93
CA LEU A 131 12.78 1.36 -14.99
C LEU A 131 13.13 2.11 -16.29
N ASP A 132 14.38 2.04 -16.75
CA ASP A 132 14.81 2.65 -18.00
C ASP A 132 14.10 2.04 -19.22
N LYS A 133 13.97 0.71 -19.26
CA LYS A 133 13.18 0.02 -20.30
C LYS A 133 11.71 0.46 -20.31
N LEU A 134 11.14 0.78 -19.14
CA LEU A 134 9.75 1.21 -18.99
C LEU A 134 9.56 2.73 -19.15
N ARG A 135 10.62 3.50 -19.39
CA ARG A 135 10.57 4.96 -19.52
C ARG A 135 9.60 5.43 -20.62
N HIS A 136 9.51 4.66 -21.71
CA HIS A 136 8.59 4.94 -22.81
C HIS A 136 7.12 4.88 -22.37
N VAL A 137 6.77 4.01 -21.41
CA VAL A 137 5.41 3.92 -20.83
C VAL A 137 5.08 5.21 -20.09
N CYS A 138 5.99 5.69 -19.23
CA CYS A 138 5.80 6.94 -18.50
C CYS A 138 5.66 8.14 -19.44
N ALA A 139 6.52 8.24 -20.47
CA ALA A 139 6.44 9.30 -21.46
C ALA A 139 5.12 9.27 -22.24
N SER A 140 4.68 8.08 -22.67
CA SER A 140 3.42 7.89 -23.39
C SER A 140 2.19 8.27 -22.56
N GLU A 141 2.14 7.92 -21.27
CA GLU A 141 1.04 8.34 -20.40
C GLU A 141 1.08 9.83 -20.08
N LEU A 142 2.26 10.41 -19.90
CA LEU A 142 2.42 11.85 -19.69
C LEU A 142 1.94 12.65 -20.91
N ASN A 143 2.35 12.24 -22.12
CA ASN A 143 1.91 12.91 -23.36
C ASN A 143 0.40 12.82 -23.53
N HIS A 144 -0.22 11.70 -23.16
CA HIS A 144 -1.67 11.58 -23.21
C HIS A 144 -2.38 12.54 -22.24
N VAL A 145 -1.89 12.65 -21.01
CA VAL A 145 -2.41 13.61 -20.03
C VAL A 145 -2.26 15.04 -20.52
N ILE A 146 -1.11 15.39 -21.10
CA ILE A 146 -0.88 16.70 -21.72
C ILE A 146 -1.95 16.96 -22.79
N LYS A 147 -2.17 16.02 -23.73
CA LYS A 147 -3.20 16.16 -24.77
C LYS A 147 -4.61 16.33 -24.20
N THR A 148 -4.98 15.57 -23.16
CA THR A 148 -6.28 15.72 -22.48
C THR A 148 -6.44 17.09 -21.84
N LEU A 149 -5.40 17.61 -21.20
CA LEU A 149 -5.42 18.96 -20.61
C LEU A 149 -5.66 20.05 -21.66
N TYR A 150 -5.06 19.90 -22.84
CA TYR A 150 -5.28 20.82 -23.96
C TYR A 150 -6.72 20.80 -24.48
N SER A 151 -7.37 19.63 -24.50
CA SER A 151 -8.75 19.54 -24.99
C SER A 151 -9.79 20.06 -24.00
N LEU A 152 -9.45 20.22 -22.71
CA LEU A 152 -10.36 20.67 -21.65
C LEU A 152 -10.53 22.20 -21.56
N ASN A 153 -9.93 22.97 -22.47
CA ASN A 153 -10.23 24.40 -22.71
C ASN A 153 -10.31 25.29 -21.44
N LEU A 154 -9.32 25.19 -20.55
CA LEU A 154 -9.09 26.09 -19.40
C LEU A 154 -10.11 26.03 -18.24
N GLU A 155 -10.90 24.96 -18.12
CA GLU A 155 -11.66 24.74 -16.89
C GLU A 155 -10.74 24.38 -15.70
N LYS A 156 -11.27 24.56 -14.49
CA LYS A 156 -10.61 24.21 -13.23
C LYS A 156 -10.33 22.71 -13.21
N VAL A 157 -9.06 22.32 -13.09
CA VAL A 157 -8.64 20.92 -13.03
C VAL A 157 -8.21 20.56 -11.61
N THR A 158 -8.78 19.48 -11.08
CA THR A 158 -8.32 18.89 -9.83
C THR A 158 -7.06 18.08 -10.08
N LEU A 159 -5.89 18.59 -9.67
CA LEU A 159 -4.61 17.92 -9.93
C LEU A 159 -4.54 16.51 -9.35
N ASN A 160 -5.18 16.29 -8.20
CA ASN A 160 -5.23 14.97 -7.57
C ASN A 160 -5.83 13.92 -8.52
N THR A 161 -6.95 14.20 -9.18
CA THR A 161 -7.61 13.20 -10.05
C THR A 161 -6.77 12.90 -11.29
N LEU A 162 -6.07 13.90 -11.80
CA LEU A 162 -5.15 13.79 -12.93
C LEU A 162 -3.91 12.96 -12.58
N PHE A 163 -3.23 13.27 -11.48
CA PHE A 163 -2.05 12.53 -11.04
C PHE A 163 -2.38 11.11 -10.59
N GLU A 164 -3.53 10.92 -9.93
CA GLU A 164 -4.06 9.59 -9.63
C GLU A 164 -4.26 8.78 -10.92
N GLY A 165 -4.87 9.36 -11.95
CA GLY A 165 -5.08 8.72 -13.25
C GLY A 165 -3.77 8.36 -13.94
N LEU A 166 -2.84 9.32 -14.02
CA LEU A 166 -1.50 9.12 -14.60
C LEU A 166 -0.75 7.99 -13.90
N THR A 167 -0.68 8.05 -12.58
CA THR A 167 0.03 7.07 -11.75
C THR A 167 -0.58 5.68 -11.89
N PHE A 168 -1.91 5.59 -11.86
CA PHE A 168 -2.62 4.32 -12.01
C PHE A 168 -2.38 3.70 -13.39
N ASN A 169 -2.45 4.50 -14.46
CA ASN A 169 -2.18 4.04 -15.82
C ASN A 169 -0.74 3.57 -16.00
N ILE A 170 0.24 4.34 -15.53
CA ILE A 170 1.65 3.94 -15.57
C ILE A 170 1.81 2.59 -14.86
N SER A 171 1.28 2.47 -13.64
CA SER A 171 1.42 1.27 -12.82
C SER A 171 0.83 0.04 -13.51
N ILE A 172 -0.38 0.15 -14.06
CA ILE A 172 -1.04 -0.99 -14.69
C ILE A 172 -0.40 -1.35 -16.03
N ARG A 173 0.07 -0.36 -16.81
CA ARG A 173 0.83 -0.64 -18.03
C ARG A 173 2.13 -1.36 -17.74
N MET A 174 2.85 -0.96 -16.69
CA MET A 174 4.06 -1.67 -16.25
C MET A 174 3.77 -3.10 -15.79
N LEU A 175 2.64 -3.31 -15.10
CA LEU A 175 2.32 -4.58 -14.47
C LEU A 175 1.67 -5.61 -15.41
N ALA A 176 0.73 -5.17 -16.24
CA ALA A 176 -0.13 -6.07 -17.02
C ALA A 176 -0.30 -5.61 -18.48
N GLY A 177 0.44 -4.58 -18.93
CA GLY A 177 0.33 -4.05 -20.28
C GLY A 177 -1.04 -3.46 -20.63
N LYS A 178 -1.93 -3.29 -19.64
CA LYS A 178 -3.28 -2.76 -19.82
C LYS A 178 -3.28 -1.25 -19.65
N ARG A 179 -4.18 -0.57 -20.34
CA ARG A 179 -4.43 0.87 -20.18
C ARG A 179 -5.85 1.08 -19.70
N PHE A 180 -6.02 1.87 -18.64
CA PHE A 180 -7.34 2.22 -18.14
C PHE A 180 -7.88 3.43 -18.87
N SER A 181 -9.17 3.36 -19.18
CA SER A 181 -9.93 4.49 -19.71
C SER A 181 -11.03 4.86 -18.71
N SER A 182 -11.07 6.12 -18.29
CA SER A 182 -12.15 6.63 -17.44
C SER A 182 -13.54 6.56 -18.10
N ALA A 183 -13.60 6.32 -19.41
CA ALA A 183 -14.85 6.10 -20.14
C ALA A 183 -15.42 4.67 -19.96
N ARG A 184 -14.62 3.71 -19.49
CA ARG A 184 -15.05 2.32 -19.27
C ARG A 184 -15.50 2.14 -17.83
N ILE A 185 -16.74 1.70 -17.64
CA ILE A 185 -17.35 1.51 -16.30
C ILE A 185 -16.56 0.49 -15.47
N GLU A 186 -16.12 -0.61 -16.08
CA GLU A 186 -15.30 -1.65 -15.43
C GLU A 186 -13.96 -1.08 -14.91
N ASP A 187 -13.34 -0.23 -15.72
CA ASP A 187 -12.06 0.39 -15.41
C ASP A 187 -12.19 1.35 -14.21
N LEU A 188 -13.28 2.14 -14.19
CA LEU A 188 -13.59 3.01 -13.06
C LEU A 188 -13.88 2.21 -11.78
N ALA A 189 -14.67 1.13 -11.89
CA ALA A 189 -15.01 0.28 -10.76
C ALA A 189 -13.75 -0.36 -10.12
N PHE A 190 -12.80 -0.82 -10.95
CA PHE A 190 -11.55 -1.37 -10.43
C PHE A 190 -10.66 -0.29 -9.79
N LYS A 191 -10.56 0.90 -10.37
CA LYS A 191 -9.83 2.02 -9.74
C LYS A 191 -10.39 2.35 -8.35
N GLU A 192 -11.71 2.44 -8.23
CA GLU A 192 -12.36 2.68 -6.94
C GLU A 192 -12.20 1.51 -5.97
N ALA A 193 -12.21 0.27 -6.47
CA ALA A 193 -11.91 -0.91 -5.66
C ALA A 193 -10.48 -0.87 -5.09
N ILE A 194 -9.48 -0.46 -5.88
CA ILE A 194 -8.09 -0.30 -5.41
C ILE A 194 -7.97 0.83 -4.39
N LYS A 195 -8.64 1.97 -4.60
CA LYS A 195 -8.69 3.05 -3.60
C LYS A 195 -9.28 2.58 -2.28
N LYS A 196 -10.38 1.83 -2.35
CA LYS A 196 -11.03 1.22 -1.19
C LYS A 196 -10.10 0.22 -0.48
N ALA A 197 -9.34 -0.58 -1.22
CA ALA A 197 -8.32 -1.47 -0.65
C ALA A 197 -7.25 -0.69 0.12
N LEU A 198 -6.72 0.40 -0.47
CA LEU A 198 -5.73 1.26 0.18
C LEU A 198 -6.28 1.90 1.45
N TYR A 199 -7.52 2.39 1.42
CA TYR A 199 -8.21 2.91 2.60
C TYR A 199 -8.37 1.83 3.68
N LEU A 200 -8.95 0.68 3.32
CA LEU A 200 -9.21 -0.43 4.25
C LEU A 200 -7.93 -1.02 4.84
N SER A 201 -6.80 -0.93 4.14
CA SER A 201 -5.50 -1.34 4.69
C SER A 201 -5.05 -0.50 5.89
N GLY A 202 -5.61 0.70 6.05
CA GLY A 202 -5.31 1.63 7.12
C GLY A 202 -6.38 1.84 8.16
N VAL A 203 -7.52 1.18 8.00
CA VAL A 203 -8.57 1.19 9.01
C VAL A 203 -8.25 0.19 10.11
N PHE A 204 -8.50 0.60 11.35
CA PHE A 204 -8.40 -0.31 12.48
C PHE A 204 -9.52 -1.37 12.43
N VAL A 205 -9.15 -2.64 12.49
CA VAL A 205 -10.09 -3.76 12.56
C VAL A 205 -10.04 -4.36 13.96
N TRP A 206 -11.17 -4.41 14.65
CA TRP A 206 -11.25 -4.92 16.02
C TRP A 206 -10.71 -6.35 16.19
N SER A 207 -10.92 -7.21 15.19
CA SER A 207 -10.40 -8.58 15.20
C SER A 207 -8.88 -8.68 15.19
N ASP A 208 -8.18 -7.64 14.73
CA ASP A 208 -6.70 -7.63 14.73
C ASP A 208 -6.14 -7.39 16.13
N ALA A 209 -6.89 -6.70 16.99
CA ALA A 209 -6.52 -6.50 18.39
C ALA A 209 -7.12 -7.56 19.33
N ILE A 210 -8.32 -8.06 19.01
CA ILE A 210 -9.04 -9.06 19.81
C ILE A 210 -9.61 -10.13 18.86
N PRO A 211 -8.84 -11.18 18.55
CA PRO A 211 -9.24 -12.18 17.54
C PRO A 211 -10.55 -12.92 17.87
N SER A 212 -10.89 -13.10 19.15
CA SER A 212 -12.09 -13.82 19.59
C SER A 212 -13.42 -13.14 19.20
N ILE A 213 -13.41 -11.86 18.83
CA ILE A 213 -14.59 -11.10 18.40
C ILE A 213 -14.67 -10.93 16.87
N GLU A 214 -13.88 -11.68 16.09
CA GLU A 214 -13.90 -11.63 14.61
C GLU A 214 -15.31 -11.84 14.02
N TRP A 215 -16.14 -12.67 14.66
CA TRP A 215 -17.51 -12.97 14.23
C TRP A 215 -18.48 -11.77 14.33
N MET A 216 -18.18 -10.79 15.19
CA MET A 216 -19.05 -9.63 15.41
C MET A 216 -18.91 -8.56 14.32
N ASP A 217 -17.75 -8.50 13.63
CA ASP A 217 -17.41 -7.48 12.64
C ASP A 217 -17.78 -6.05 13.09
N ILE A 218 -17.28 -5.64 14.26
CA ILE A 218 -17.55 -4.31 14.82
C ILE A 218 -17.06 -3.24 13.83
N GLY A 219 -17.98 -2.40 13.34
CA GLY A 219 -17.71 -1.37 12.32
C GLY A 219 -17.86 -1.85 10.87
N GLY A 220 -18.13 -3.14 10.62
CA GLY A 220 -18.38 -3.67 9.27
C GLY A 220 -17.14 -3.70 8.35
N HIS A 221 -15.95 -3.48 8.91
CA HIS A 221 -14.71 -3.40 8.15
C HIS A 221 -14.30 -4.77 7.60
N LEU A 222 -14.52 -5.86 8.34
CA LEU A 222 -14.18 -7.21 7.88
C LEU A 222 -15.03 -7.60 6.66
N LYS A 223 -16.34 -7.33 6.69
CA LYS A 223 -17.22 -7.51 5.53
C LYS A 223 -16.78 -6.63 4.37
N SER A 224 -16.39 -5.38 4.62
CA SER A 224 -15.90 -4.46 3.60
C SER A 224 -14.62 -4.94 2.93
N VAL A 225 -13.65 -5.45 3.70
CA VAL A 225 -12.41 -6.06 3.20
C VAL A 225 -12.72 -7.29 2.37
N LYS A 226 -13.58 -8.20 2.85
CA LYS A 226 -13.96 -9.42 2.12
C LYS A 226 -14.65 -9.11 0.80
N GLN A 227 -15.56 -8.14 0.79
CA GLN A 227 -16.27 -7.74 -0.43
C GLN A 227 -15.32 -7.09 -1.44
N ASN A 228 -14.47 -6.17 -0.98
CA ASN A 228 -13.49 -5.51 -1.84
C ASN A 228 -12.44 -6.47 -2.39
N ALA A 229 -12.02 -7.47 -1.60
CA ALA A 229 -11.14 -8.54 -2.07
C ALA A 229 -11.76 -9.32 -3.25
N LYS A 230 -13.06 -9.63 -3.21
CA LYS A 230 -13.76 -10.30 -4.32
C LYS A 230 -13.82 -9.44 -5.58
N GLU A 231 -14.08 -8.15 -5.44
CA GLU A 231 -14.13 -7.20 -6.57
C GLU A 231 -12.78 -7.10 -7.28
N ILE A 232 -11.70 -6.99 -6.52
CA ILE A 232 -10.33 -6.96 -7.05
C ILE A 232 -9.94 -8.30 -7.65
N ASP A 233 -10.25 -9.40 -6.95
CA ASP A 233 -9.87 -10.74 -7.37
C ASP A 233 -10.45 -11.09 -8.74
N LYS A 234 -11.71 -10.73 -8.99
CA LYS A 234 -12.37 -10.93 -10.29
C LYS A 234 -11.55 -10.31 -11.43
N VAL A 235 -11.11 -9.06 -11.27
CA VAL A 235 -10.36 -8.35 -12.32
C VAL A 235 -8.96 -8.93 -12.50
N LEU A 236 -8.28 -9.29 -11.41
CA LEU A 236 -6.95 -9.89 -11.48
C LEU A 236 -6.99 -11.30 -12.06
N GLU A 237 -8.00 -12.10 -11.74
CA GLU A 237 -8.24 -13.41 -12.35
C GLU A 237 -8.45 -13.24 -13.86
N ASP A 238 -9.34 -12.34 -14.28
CA ASP A 238 -9.57 -12.06 -15.69
C ASP A 238 -8.27 -11.68 -16.42
N TRP A 239 -7.37 -10.92 -15.78
CA TRP A 239 -6.08 -10.56 -16.38
C TRP A 239 -5.15 -11.77 -16.51
N VAL A 240 -5.04 -12.58 -15.46
CA VAL A 240 -4.17 -13.75 -15.41
C VAL A 240 -4.64 -14.81 -16.41
N GLU A 241 -5.93 -15.18 -16.38
CA GLU A 241 -6.50 -16.19 -17.27
C GLU A 241 -6.40 -15.77 -18.74
N ASN A 242 -6.78 -14.52 -19.05
CA ASN A 242 -6.65 -14.02 -20.42
C ASN A 242 -5.19 -14.02 -20.88
N ARG A 243 -4.24 -13.70 -19.99
CA ARG A 243 -2.82 -13.73 -20.36
C ARG A 243 -2.32 -15.15 -20.59
N ILE A 244 -2.66 -16.09 -19.72
CA ILE A 244 -2.31 -17.51 -19.89
C ILE A 244 -2.79 -18.01 -21.26
N ARG A 245 -4.00 -17.64 -21.69
CA ARG A 245 -4.58 -18.08 -22.96
C ARG A 245 -3.98 -17.41 -24.20
N THR A 246 -3.52 -16.16 -24.09
CA THR A 246 -3.15 -15.33 -25.27
C THR A 246 -1.65 -15.08 -25.40
N ARG A 247 -0.85 -15.33 -24.36
CA ARG A 247 0.60 -15.09 -24.40
C ARG A 247 1.28 -15.96 -25.44
N LYS A 248 2.32 -15.41 -26.05
CA LYS A 248 3.25 -16.19 -26.88
C LYS A 248 4.29 -16.83 -25.98
N GLU A 249 4.83 -17.99 -26.35
CA GLU A 249 5.98 -18.56 -25.66
C GLU A 249 7.14 -17.56 -25.68
N ASN A 250 7.76 -17.34 -24.52
CA ASN A 250 8.87 -16.40 -24.29
C ASN A 250 8.54 -14.89 -24.44
N SER A 251 7.27 -14.47 -24.38
CA SER A 251 6.97 -13.03 -24.21
C SER A 251 7.38 -12.56 -22.82
N ALA A 252 7.95 -11.35 -22.73
CA ALA A 252 8.32 -10.69 -21.49
C ALA A 252 7.97 -9.19 -21.59
N ASP A 253 6.79 -8.93 -22.16
CA ASP A 253 6.37 -7.59 -22.57
C ASP A 253 6.02 -6.72 -21.36
N ASP A 254 5.55 -7.35 -20.28
CA ASP A 254 5.26 -6.73 -19.00
C ASP A 254 5.57 -7.66 -17.82
N PHE A 255 5.30 -7.19 -16.60
CA PHE A 255 5.63 -7.95 -15.40
C PHE A 255 4.81 -9.23 -15.22
N LEU A 256 3.55 -9.24 -15.65
CA LEU A 256 2.71 -10.44 -15.60
C LEU A 256 3.32 -11.56 -16.44
N ASP A 257 3.83 -11.26 -17.63
CA ASP A 257 4.56 -12.23 -18.46
C ASP A 257 5.82 -12.75 -17.78
N VAL A 258 6.58 -11.86 -17.14
CA VAL A 258 7.79 -12.24 -16.40
C VAL A 258 7.44 -13.18 -15.25
N MET A 259 6.37 -12.91 -14.49
CA MET A 259 5.95 -13.79 -13.40
C MET A 259 5.47 -15.15 -13.90
N LEU A 260 4.67 -15.18 -14.97
CA LEU A 260 4.21 -16.43 -15.60
C LEU A 260 5.37 -17.29 -16.11
N SER A 261 6.45 -16.66 -16.57
CA SER A 261 7.65 -17.35 -17.05
C SER A 261 8.59 -17.78 -15.92
N THR A 262 8.59 -17.06 -14.79
CA THR A 262 9.51 -17.32 -13.67
C THR A 262 8.95 -18.35 -12.68
N LEU A 263 7.63 -18.37 -12.48
CA LEU A 263 6.99 -19.23 -11.48
C LEU A 263 6.58 -20.57 -12.10
N PRO A 264 6.81 -21.70 -11.41
CA PRO A 264 6.48 -23.02 -11.91
C PRO A 264 4.96 -23.21 -12.01
N GLU A 265 4.50 -23.84 -13.09
CA GLU A 265 3.07 -24.03 -13.39
C GLU A 265 2.39 -25.04 -12.47
N ASN A 266 3.06 -26.18 -12.24
CA ASN A 266 2.47 -27.33 -11.55
C ASN A 266 3.01 -27.52 -10.12
N GLU A 267 3.73 -26.53 -9.58
CA GLU A 267 4.32 -26.60 -8.25
C GLU A 267 3.81 -25.50 -7.32
N MET A 268 3.62 -25.85 -6.05
CA MET A 268 3.20 -24.91 -5.02
C MET A 268 4.41 -24.10 -4.53
N VAL A 269 4.32 -22.78 -4.59
CA VAL A 269 5.36 -21.87 -4.09
C VAL A 269 5.07 -21.56 -2.63
N SER A 270 5.72 -22.28 -1.72
CA SER A 270 5.51 -22.14 -0.27
C SER A 270 4.04 -22.31 0.16
N GLY A 271 3.33 -23.25 -0.46
CA GLY A 271 1.92 -23.54 -0.16
C GLY A 271 0.90 -22.70 -0.93
N TYR A 272 1.34 -21.88 -1.89
CA TYR A 272 0.47 -21.09 -2.77
C TYR A 272 0.55 -21.57 -4.21
N THR A 273 -0.58 -21.49 -4.93
CA THR A 273 -0.59 -21.70 -6.38
C THR A 273 0.13 -20.55 -7.09
N ARG A 274 0.64 -20.80 -8.29
CA ARG A 274 1.26 -19.78 -9.14
C ARG A 274 0.37 -18.56 -9.31
N GLU A 275 -0.90 -18.78 -9.64
CA GLU A 275 -1.91 -17.75 -9.89
C GLU A 275 -2.16 -16.91 -8.63
N THR A 276 -2.19 -17.55 -7.46
CA THR A 276 -2.33 -16.84 -6.17
C THR A 276 -1.14 -15.91 -5.93
N VAL A 277 0.10 -16.39 -6.16
CA VAL A 277 1.30 -15.56 -6.01
C VAL A 277 1.30 -14.40 -7.00
N ILE A 278 0.89 -14.64 -8.25
CA ILE A 278 0.79 -13.61 -9.30
C ILE A 278 -0.22 -12.53 -8.89
N LYS A 279 -1.47 -12.90 -8.61
CA LYS A 279 -2.53 -11.94 -8.24
C LYS A 279 -2.14 -11.13 -7.00
N ALA A 280 -1.63 -11.79 -5.97
CA ALA A 280 -1.18 -11.14 -4.75
C ALA A 280 -0.02 -10.14 -4.99
N THR A 281 0.93 -10.51 -5.86
CA THR A 281 2.07 -9.66 -6.20
C THR A 281 1.64 -8.47 -7.07
N LEU A 282 0.77 -8.68 -8.06
CA LEU A 282 0.21 -7.61 -8.89
C LEU A 282 -0.52 -6.57 -8.03
N LEU A 283 -1.43 -7.02 -7.15
CA LEU A 283 -2.18 -6.13 -6.26
C LEU A 283 -1.26 -5.28 -5.39
N LEU A 284 -0.30 -5.94 -4.74
CA LEU A 284 0.62 -5.27 -3.83
C LEU A 284 1.56 -4.30 -4.56
N THR A 285 2.03 -4.69 -5.73
CA THR A 285 2.92 -3.84 -6.52
C THR A 285 2.18 -2.63 -7.07
N LEU A 286 0.91 -2.80 -7.48
CA LEU A 286 0.03 -1.70 -7.86
C LEU A 286 -0.17 -0.73 -6.69
N ALA A 287 -0.47 -1.24 -5.49
CA ALA A 287 -0.59 -0.43 -4.28
C ALA A 287 0.70 0.34 -3.96
N ARG A 288 1.86 -0.32 -4.07
CA ARG A 288 3.16 0.29 -3.80
C ARG A 288 3.54 1.36 -4.82
N LEU A 289 3.26 1.12 -6.11
CA LEU A 289 3.51 2.11 -7.16
C LEU A 289 2.61 3.33 -6.95
N LEU A 290 1.32 3.14 -6.64
CA LEU A 290 0.40 4.24 -6.34
C LEU A 290 0.87 5.13 -5.19
N GLN A 291 1.50 4.54 -4.16
CA GLN A 291 2.03 5.27 -3.01
C GLN A 291 3.46 5.82 -3.21
N GLY A 292 4.10 5.52 -4.35
CA GLY A 292 5.52 5.81 -4.59
C GLY A 292 5.83 7.20 -5.15
N PHE A 293 4.82 8.05 -5.36
CA PHE A 293 4.99 9.34 -6.02
C PHE A 293 5.15 10.48 -5.02
N ASN A 294 6.23 11.25 -5.17
CA ASN A 294 6.47 12.46 -4.42
C ASN A 294 5.83 13.64 -5.17
N ILE A 295 4.98 14.42 -4.48
CA ILE A 295 4.22 15.51 -5.09
C ILE A 295 4.68 16.83 -4.47
N SER A 296 5.23 17.71 -5.28
CA SER A 296 5.66 19.06 -4.90
C SER A 296 4.73 20.13 -5.49
N THR A 297 4.63 21.28 -4.83
CA THR A 297 3.80 22.40 -5.29
C THR A 297 4.54 23.22 -6.36
N PRO A 298 3.85 23.75 -7.39
CA PRO A 298 4.45 24.76 -8.23
C PRO A 298 4.73 26.01 -7.38
N MET A 299 5.97 26.51 -7.43
CA MET A 299 6.39 27.80 -6.87
C MET A 299 6.44 27.95 -5.34
N GLY A 300 6.44 26.85 -4.57
CA GLY A 300 6.72 26.92 -3.13
C GLY A 300 5.65 27.66 -2.31
N VAL A 301 4.45 27.84 -2.87
CA VAL A 301 3.33 28.45 -2.15
C VAL A 301 2.90 27.50 -1.03
N PRO A 302 2.68 28.00 0.21
CA PRO A 302 2.15 27.19 1.29
C PRO A 302 0.75 26.69 0.90
N VAL A 303 0.62 25.39 0.73
CA VAL A 303 -0.65 24.72 0.49
C VAL A 303 -1.21 24.29 1.83
N ASP A 304 -2.53 24.31 1.98
CA ASP A 304 -3.20 23.70 3.13
C ASP A 304 -2.73 22.23 3.29
N MET A 305 -2.06 21.96 4.41
CA MET A 305 -1.49 20.65 4.77
C MET A 305 -2.32 19.98 5.88
N GLU A 306 -3.55 20.45 6.15
CA GLU A 306 -4.45 19.76 7.07
C GLU A 306 -4.59 18.28 6.65
N GLU A 307 -4.28 17.39 7.61
CA GLU A 307 -4.25 15.94 7.42
C GLU A 307 -5.66 15.36 7.68
N GLY A 308 -6.13 14.52 6.78
CA GLY A 308 -7.30 13.67 6.97
C GLY A 308 -6.94 12.34 7.64
N LEU A 309 -7.97 11.58 8.03
CA LEU A 309 -7.79 10.27 8.66
C LEU A 309 -7.37 9.20 7.63
N GLY A 310 -6.30 8.46 7.91
CA GLY A 310 -5.85 7.30 7.13
C GLY A 310 -4.33 7.05 7.18
N ILE A 311 -3.87 5.89 6.69
CA ILE A 311 -2.43 5.51 6.68
C ILE A 311 -1.57 6.50 5.89
N ALA A 312 -2.10 7.05 4.79
CA ALA A 312 -1.36 7.94 3.91
C ALA A 312 -1.44 9.42 4.33
N LEU A 313 -2.09 9.74 5.47
CA LEU A 313 -2.38 11.12 5.90
C LEU A 313 -2.87 11.98 4.71
N PRO A 314 -3.96 11.57 4.03
CA PRO A 314 -4.42 12.26 2.83
C PRO A 314 -4.77 13.71 3.17
N LYS A 315 -4.64 14.63 2.21
CA LYS A 315 -5.01 16.03 2.46
C LYS A 315 -6.51 16.16 2.73
N LEU A 316 -6.87 16.95 3.74
CA LEU A 316 -8.26 17.25 4.09
C LEU A 316 -8.96 18.06 2.98
N LYS A 317 -8.24 18.98 2.33
CA LYS A 317 -8.73 19.78 1.20
C LYS A 317 -7.90 19.48 -0.07
N PRO A 318 -8.51 18.99 -1.17
CA PRO A 318 -7.80 18.75 -2.43
C PRO A 318 -7.25 20.05 -3.05
N LEU A 319 -6.11 19.97 -3.73
CA LEU A 319 -5.53 21.10 -4.46
C LEU A 319 -6.21 21.24 -5.83
N GLU A 320 -6.84 22.38 -6.06
CA GLU A 320 -7.43 22.75 -7.35
C GLU A 320 -6.59 23.84 -8.01
N VAL A 321 -6.38 23.72 -9.34
CA VAL A 321 -5.60 24.71 -10.09
C VAL A 321 -6.29 25.06 -11.41
N ILE A 322 -6.00 26.26 -11.92
CA ILE A 322 -6.32 26.67 -13.29
C ILE A 322 -5.05 26.48 -14.11
N LEU A 323 -5.14 25.72 -15.20
CA LEU A 323 -4.00 25.44 -16.06
C LEU A 323 -4.06 26.36 -17.27
N THR A 324 -2.98 27.09 -17.55
CA THR A 324 -2.85 27.91 -18.76
C THR A 324 -1.71 27.36 -19.62
N PRO A 325 -1.97 26.91 -20.86
CA PRO A 325 -0.94 26.42 -21.74
C PRO A 325 0.03 27.53 -22.16
N ARG A 326 1.32 27.20 -22.27
CA ARG A 326 2.38 28.18 -22.58
C ARG A 326 2.59 28.41 -24.08
N LEU A 327 2.25 27.43 -24.92
CA LEU A 327 2.42 27.52 -26.37
C LEU A 327 1.06 27.34 -27.08
N PRO A 328 0.96 27.76 -28.36
CA PRO A 328 -0.21 27.50 -29.19
C PRO A 328 -0.55 26.01 -29.29
N ARG A 329 -1.84 25.70 -29.45
CA ARG A 329 -2.39 24.34 -29.40
C ARG A 329 -1.79 23.42 -30.46
N GLU A 330 -1.49 23.95 -31.64
CA GLU A 330 -0.99 23.20 -32.80
C GLU A 330 0.35 22.51 -32.49
N LEU A 331 1.18 23.11 -31.62
CA LEU A 331 2.49 22.58 -31.24
C LEU A 331 2.41 21.38 -30.28
N TYR A 332 1.22 21.06 -29.76
CA TYR A 332 1.00 19.91 -28.88
C TYR A 332 0.26 18.75 -29.56
N GLU A 333 -0.24 18.94 -30.78
CA GLU A 333 -0.95 17.89 -31.52
C GLU A 333 0.02 16.78 -31.97
N ASP A 334 1.28 17.14 -32.23
CA ASP A 334 2.38 16.27 -32.67
C ASP A 334 3.07 15.45 -31.55
N LEU A 335 2.65 15.59 -30.28
CA LEU A 335 3.30 14.96 -29.09
C LEU A 335 3.02 13.47 -28.86
#